data_AF-G8SHE3-F1
#
_entry.id   AF-G8SHE3-F1
#
_cell.length_a   1.000
_cell.length_b   1.000
_cell.length_c   1.000
_cell.angle_alpha   90.00
_cell.angle_beta   90.00
_cell.angle_gamma   90.00
#
_symmetry.space_group_name_H-M   'P 1'
#
loop_
_entity.id
_entity.type
_entity.pdbx_description
1 polymer ?
#
loop_
_entity_poly.entity_id
_entity_poly.type
_entity_poly.pdbx_seq_one_letter_code
_entity_poly.pdbx_strand_id
1 'polypeptide(L)'
;MTLTLPHELTEPLSWIGLEWPEADEDQLQATGKAWIDHGTRMRAHADQATAAARQVWLENEGAGVDAFERWWNGDDGPGRHLQESATAAEMIGGALVAMAGVTLALKMAFIAQLTALAVEVGQAVATATVTAGATLAEIPGWIALTRVAVRKLIHEAMALIEREIATLLRKAAKMMEKAGARTLAEKTVVRGQRTAFRGLMHEVENADVRSPLHGANFYSGLQPGGEKMRAYAEKQVNGTTSLTLEMTPGGKRFDDMKLFESGSPVNGDQAMDVWKRLSERYAQNASGEATAWTHEAWSGSVWYTREKPALQVNPNITKINEIDPFP
;
A
#
# COMPACT_ATOMS: atom_id res chain seq x y z
N MET A 1 -19.85 28.95 17.49
CA MET A 1 -21.14 29.25 16.87
C MET A 1 -20.84 29.85 15.52
N THR A 2 -21.34 29.25 14.45
CA THR A 2 -21.26 29.77 13.08
C THR A 2 -21.88 31.15 13.02
N LEU A 3 -21.16 32.11 12.45
CA LEU A 3 -21.61 33.50 12.41
C LEU A 3 -22.66 33.64 11.30
N THR A 4 -23.87 34.02 11.69
CA THR A 4 -24.99 34.29 10.77
C THR A 4 -25.17 35.79 10.58
N LEU A 5 -25.81 36.18 9.48
CA LEU A 5 -26.18 37.56 9.23
C LEU A 5 -27.28 38.00 10.24
N PRO A 6 -27.06 39.06 11.04
CA PRO A 6 -28.13 39.66 11.84
C PRO A 6 -29.28 40.13 10.92
N HIS A 7 -30.53 39.91 11.35
CA HIS A 7 -31.71 40.19 10.53
C HIS A 7 -31.75 41.66 10.10
N GLU A 8 -31.34 42.57 10.98
CA GLU A 8 -31.27 44.02 10.77
C GLU A 8 -30.36 44.41 9.61
N LEU A 9 -29.40 43.55 9.24
CA LEU A 9 -28.45 43.80 8.16
C LEU A 9 -28.88 43.20 6.81
N THR A 10 -30.03 42.52 6.76
CA THR A 10 -30.58 41.96 5.52
C THR A 10 -30.97 43.06 4.53
N GLU A 11 -31.55 44.16 5.03
CA GLU A 11 -31.90 45.31 4.21
C GLU A 11 -30.63 46.02 3.66
N PRO A 12 -29.63 46.41 4.48
CA PRO A 12 -28.35 46.91 4.00
C PRO A 12 -27.65 46.03 2.97
N LEU A 13 -27.70 44.70 3.15
CA LEU A 13 -27.15 43.74 2.20
C LEU A 13 -27.84 43.84 0.83
N SER A 14 -29.17 43.98 0.82
CA SER A 14 -29.96 44.12 -0.41
C SER A 14 -29.57 45.36 -1.22
N TRP A 15 -29.23 46.47 -0.56
CA TRP A 15 -28.82 47.72 -1.21
C TRP A 15 -27.50 47.55 -1.98
N ILE A 16 -26.53 46.89 -1.35
CA ILE A 16 -25.23 46.62 -1.98
C ILE A 16 -25.30 45.47 -3.00
N GLY A 17 -26.38 44.69 -3.04
CA GLY A 17 -26.60 43.67 -4.07
C GLY A 17 -25.50 42.60 -4.11
N LEU A 18 -25.00 42.21 -2.94
CA LEU A 18 -24.04 41.12 -2.77
C LEU A 18 -24.68 39.99 -1.97
N GLU A 19 -24.05 38.82 -2.02
CA GLU A 19 -24.46 37.66 -1.24
C GLU A 19 -23.62 37.52 0.04
N TRP A 20 -24.28 37.06 1.10
CA TRP A 20 -23.62 36.73 2.36
C TRP A 20 -22.87 35.38 2.23
N PRO A 21 -21.63 35.25 2.74
CA PRO A 21 -20.94 33.96 2.72
C PRO A 21 -21.58 32.97 3.69
N GLU A 22 -22.07 31.84 3.18
CA GLU A 22 -22.78 30.80 3.98
C GLU A 22 -21.88 29.72 4.57
N ALA A 23 -20.55 29.82 4.42
CA ALA A 23 -19.63 28.80 4.91
C ALA A 23 -19.73 28.61 6.44
N ASP A 24 -19.61 27.36 6.90
CA ASP A 24 -19.74 27.00 8.32
C ASP A 24 -18.35 26.92 8.98
N GLU A 25 -17.96 27.97 9.69
CA GLU A 25 -16.64 28.07 10.34
C GLU A 25 -16.48 27.10 11.50
N ASP A 26 -17.55 26.83 12.23
CA ASP A 26 -17.53 25.86 13.33
C ASP A 26 -17.28 24.46 12.79
N GLN A 27 -17.97 24.09 11.70
CA GLN A 27 -17.77 22.79 11.05
C GLN A 27 -16.37 22.69 10.44
N LEU A 28 -15.87 23.74 9.78
CA LEU A 28 -14.50 23.77 9.26
C LEU A 28 -13.48 23.59 10.40
N GLN A 29 -13.67 24.28 11.52
CA GLN A 29 -12.79 24.17 12.68
C GLN A 29 -12.86 22.78 13.33
N ALA A 30 -14.07 22.22 13.50
CA ALA A 30 -14.28 20.90 14.07
C ALA A 30 -13.66 19.80 13.19
N THR A 31 -13.87 19.88 11.88
CA THR A 31 -13.28 18.97 10.90
C THR A 31 -11.75 19.09 10.91
N GLY A 32 -11.23 20.32 10.97
CA GLY A 32 -9.80 20.57 11.06
C GLY A 32 -9.16 19.93 12.31
N LYS A 33 -9.79 20.10 13.48
CA LYS A 33 -9.35 19.44 14.72
C LYS A 33 -9.38 17.91 14.61
N ALA A 34 -10.45 17.35 14.04
CA ALA A 34 -10.57 15.90 13.84
C ALA A 34 -9.43 15.34 12.96
N TRP A 35 -9.02 16.07 11.92
CA TRP A 35 -7.88 15.71 11.07
C TRP A 35 -6.53 15.82 11.79
N ILE A 36 -6.32 16.85 12.60
CA ILE A 36 -5.10 17.00 13.43
C ILE A 36 -5.01 15.85 14.44
N ASP A 37 -6.11 15.53 15.12
CA ASP A 37 -6.16 14.44 16.09
C ASP A 37 -5.91 13.08 15.41
N HIS A 38 -6.45 12.91 14.20
CA HIS A 38 -6.20 11.71 13.40
C HIS A 38 -4.72 11.59 13.02
N GLY A 39 -4.11 12.67 12.51
CA GLY A 39 -2.69 12.69 12.18
C GLY A 39 -1.80 12.41 13.39
N THR A 40 -2.14 12.96 14.55
CA THR A 40 -1.45 12.68 15.82
C THR A 40 -1.49 11.20 16.19
N ARG A 41 -2.67 10.56 16.09
CA ARG A 41 -2.80 9.11 16.32
C ARG A 41 -2.01 8.29 15.30
N MET A 42 -2.06 8.67 14.03
CA MET A 42 -1.29 8.01 12.97
C MET A 42 0.22 8.11 13.23
N ARG A 43 0.71 9.26 13.67
CA ARG A 43 2.11 9.49 14.02
C ARG A 43 2.54 8.56 15.16
N ALA A 44 1.74 8.49 16.23
CA ALA A 44 2.01 7.57 17.34
C ALA A 44 2.10 6.10 16.87
N HIS A 45 1.21 5.67 15.98
CA HIS A 45 1.28 4.32 15.39
C HIS A 45 2.49 4.14 14.47
N ALA A 46 2.87 5.16 13.70
CA ALA A 46 4.05 5.15 12.85
C ALA A 46 5.34 5.01 13.67
N ASP A 47 5.42 5.72 14.80
CA ASP A 47 6.54 5.65 15.75
C ASP A 47 6.63 4.26 16.38
N GLN A 48 5.49 3.70 16.83
CA GLN A 48 5.43 2.33 17.37
C GLN A 48 5.86 1.29 16.33
N ALA A 49 5.36 1.40 15.10
CA ALA A 49 5.72 0.48 14.01
C ALA A 49 7.21 0.57 13.68
N THR A 50 7.78 1.79 13.67
CA THR A 50 9.21 2.01 13.44
C THR A 50 10.04 1.43 14.58
N ALA A 51 9.62 1.59 15.83
CA ALA A 51 10.30 1.01 16.98
C ALA A 51 10.30 -0.52 16.93
N ALA A 52 9.15 -1.13 16.60
CA ALA A 52 9.02 -2.58 16.45
C ALA A 52 9.88 -3.11 15.28
N ALA A 53 9.84 -2.44 14.12
CA ALA A 53 10.67 -2.81 12.98
C ALA A 53 12.16 -2.71 13.35
N ARG A 54 12.55 -1.66 14.07
CA ARG A 54 13.93 -1.47 14.55
C ARG A 54 14.40 -2.56 15.48
N GLN A 55 13.53 -3.05 16.36
CA GLN A 55 13.84 -4.17 17.22
C GLN A 55 14.20 -5.42 16.40
N VAL A 56 13.48 -5.70 15.31
CA VAL A 56 13.76 -6.86 14.44
C VAL A 56 15.19 -6.84 13.90
N TRP A 57 15.69 -5.71 13.39
CA TRP A 57 17.04 -5.67 12.83
C TRP A 57 18.16 -5.39 13.83
N LEU A 58 17.83 -4.98 15.06
CA LEU A 58 18.80 -4.90 16.15
C LEU A 58 19.02 -6.25 16.86
N GLU A 59 17.97 -7.08 16.95
CA GLU A 59 18.00 -8.37 17.66
C GLU A 59 18.31 -9.57 16.76
N ASN A 60 18.33 -9.38 15.43
CA ASN A 60 18.58 -10.45 14.47
C ASN A 60 19.70 -10.07 13.51
N GLU A 61 20.40 -11.07 12.98
CA GLU A 61 21.47 -10.90 12.00
C GLU A 61 21.17 -11.70 10.73
N GLY A 62 21.67 -11.22 9.58
CA GLY A 62 21.66 -11.95 8.31
C GLY A 62 21.01 -11.19 7.15
N ALA A 63 21.24 -11.69 5.94
CA ALA A 63 20.90 -10.97 4.70
C ALA A 63 19.41 -10.61 4.55
N GLY A 64 18.50 -11.40 5.16
CA GLY A 64 17.07 -11.09 5.18
C GLY A 64 16.73 -9.89 6.06
N VAL A 65 17.40 -9.78 7.21
CA VAL A 65 17.25 -8.66 8.15
C VAL A 65 17.80 -7.38 7.54
N ASP A 66 18.98 -7.44 6.91
CA ASP A 66 19.59 -6.30 6.20
C ASP A 66 18.71 -5.82 5.03
N ALA A 67 18.03 -6.75 4.35
CA ALA A 67 17.11 -6.42 3.26
C ALA A 67 15.83 -5.77 3.79
N PHE A 68 15.32 -6.23 4.94
CA PHE A 68 14.18 -5.63 5.62
C PHE A 68 14.48 -4.21 6.10
N GLU A 69 15.63 -3.98 6.74
CA GLU A 69 16.05 -2.63 7.17
C GLU A 69 16.15 -1.67 5.99
N ARG A 70 16.82 -2.08 4.90
CA ARG A 70 16.94 -1.27 3.67
C ARG A 70 15.59 -0.99 3.02
N TRP A 71 14.68 -1.95 3.04
CA TRP A 71 13.33 -1.75 2.52
C TRP A 71 12.51 -0.81 3.40
N TRP A 72 12.56 -0.98 4.73
CA TRP A 72 11.84 -0.15 5.68
C TRP A 72 12.25 1.33 5.59
N ASN A 73 13.55 1.57 5.52
CA ASN A 73 14.18 2.90 5.49
C ASN A 73 14.36 3.48 4.08
N GLY A 74 13.96 2.76 3.04
CA GLY A 74 14.05 3.25 1.66
C GLY A 74 13.16 4.47 1.40
N ASP A 75 13.40 5.17 0.29
CA ASP A 75 12.63 6.37 -0.10
C ASP A 75 11.13 6.09 -0.28
N ASP A 76 10.78 4.88 -0.73
CA ASP A 76 9.41 4.38 -0.83
C ASP A 76 9.08 3.37 0.29
N GLY A 77 9.80 3.45 1.42
CA GLY A 77 9.69 2.53 2.54
C GLY A 77 8.47 2.83 3.44
N PRO A 78 7.87 1.80 4.08
CA PRO A 78 6.75 1.98 4.99
C PRO A 78 7.00 2.98 6.12
N GLY A 79 8.21 3.00 6.69
CA GLY A 79 8.53 3.90 7.81
C GLY A 79 8.34 5.37 7.43
N ARG A 80 8.82 5.74 6.24
CA ARG A 80 8.67 7.10 5.71
C ARG A 80 7.21 7.40 5.33
N HIS A 81 6.52 6.49 4.67
CA HIS A 81 5.14 6.71 4.24
C HIS A 81 4.14 6.86 5.39
N LEU A 82 4.33 6.13 6.48
CA LEU A 82 3.49 6.27 7.67
C LEU A 82 3.64 7.67 8.29
N GLN A 83 4.87 8.19 8.36
CA GLN A 83 5.15 9.55 8.82
C GLN A 83 4.62 10.63 7.88
N GLU A 84 4.78 10.44 6.57
CA GLU A 84 4.27 11.37 5.55
C GLU A 84 2.74 11.41 5.55
N SER A 85 2.07 10.27 5.79
CA SER A 85 0.61 10.20 5.91
C SER A 85 0.10 10.96 7.14
N ALA A 86 0.75 10.78 8.30
CA ALA A 86 0.42 11.52 9.51
C ALA A 86 0.61 13.04 9.31
N THR A 87 1.72 13.43 8.70
CA THR A 87 2.02 14.84 8.37
C THR A 87 0.99 15.43 7.40
N ALA A 88 0.58 14.66 6.39
CA ALA A 88 -0.45 15.11 5.45
C ALA A 88 -1.81 15.32 6.13
N ALA A 89 -2.21 14.42 7.04
CA ALA A 89 -3.44 14.56 7.82
C ALA A 89 -3.41 15.82 8.70
N GLU A 90 -2.30 16.07 9.40
CA GLU A 90 -2.11 17.30 10.20
C GLU A 90 -2.16 18.57 9.33
N MET A 91 -1.57 18.54 8.13
CA MET A 91 -1.63 19.67 7.19
C MET A 91 -3.03 19.96 6.68
N ILE A 92 -3.83 18.92 6.39
CA ILE A 92 -5.24 19.09 6.00
C ILE A 92 -6.01 19.73 7.14
N GLY A 93 -5.81 19.23 8.36
CA GLY A 93 -6.47 19.76 9.53
C GLY A 93 -6.11 21.23 9.80
N GLY A 94 -4.82 21.58 9.73
CA GLY A 94 -4.34 22.95 9.85
C GLY A 94 -4.91 23.89 8.78
N ALA A 95 -5.00 23.43 7.53
CA ALA A 95 -5.58 24.19 6.43
C ALA A 95 -7.08 24.47 6.65
N LEU A 96 -7.84 23.51 7.17
CA LEU A 96 -9.26 23.69 7.49
C LEU A 96 -9.47 24.66 8.66
N VAL A 97 -8.63 24.60 9.70
CA VAL A 97 -8.65 25.57 10.81
C VAL A 97 -8.33 26.98 10.32
N ALA A 98 -7.33 27.12 9.44
CA ALA A 98 -7.00 28.41 8.83
C ALA A 98 -8.18 28.94 7.99
N MET A 99 -8.84 28.08 7.21
CA MET A 99 -9.99 28.46 6.40
C MET A 99 -11.15 28.95 7.27
N ALA A 100 -11.44 28.27 8.40
CA ALA A 100 -12.41 28.73 9.38
C ALA A 100 -12.09 30.14 9.90
N GLY A 101 -10.81 30.41 10.21
CA GLY A 101 -10.36 31.71 10.69
C GLY A 101 -10.53 32.83 9.65
N VAL A 102 -10.17 32.56 8.39
CA VAL A 102 -10.33 33.52 7.28
C VAL A 102 -11.80 33.84 7.04
N THR A 103 -12.67 32.83 7.00
CA THR A 103 -14.10 33.02 6.77
C THR A 103 -14.75 33.79 7.94
N LEU A 104 -14.39 33.49 9.19
CA LEU A 104 -14.88 34.22 10.36
C LEU A 104 -14.47 35.71 10.30
N ALA A 105 -13.20 35.97 9.98
CA ALA A 105 -12.70 37.34 9.83
C ALA A 105 -13.42 38.10 8.71
N LEU A 106 -13.64 37.45 7.56
CA LEU A 106 -14.42 38.00 6.45
C LEU A 106 -15.84 38.36 6.90
N LYS A 107 -16.57 37.45 7.56
CA LYS A 107 -17.93 37.70 8.03
C LYS A 107 -18.01 38.84 9.03
N MET A 108 -17.08 38.92 9.98
CA MET A 108 -17.02 40.03 10.94
C MET A 108 -16.79 41.37 10.22
N ALA A 109 -15.86 41.42 9.27
CA ALA A 109 -15.60 42.63 8.49
C ALA A 109 -16.80 43.01 7.61
N PHE A 110 -17.48 42.03 7.01
CA PHE A 110 -18.69 42.23 6.23
C PHE A 110 -19.82 42.83 7.09
N ILE A 111 -20.10 42.26 8.27
CA ILE A 111 -21.08 42.81 9.22
C ILE A 111 -20.73 44.25 9.60
N ALA A 112 -19.46 44.54 9.87
CA ALA A 112 -19.03 45.89 10.22
C ALA A 112 -19.32 46.91 9.10
N GLN A 113 -19.08 46.54 7.83
CA GLN A 113 -19.39 47.40 6.68
C GLN A 113 -20.89 47.63 6.49
N LEU A 114 -21.71 46.59 6.64
CA LEU A 114 -23.16 46.73 6.55
C LEU A 114 -23.73 47.57 7.69
N THR A 115 -23.19 47.41 8.90
CA THR A 115 -23.59 48.19 10.07
C THR A 115 -23.27 49.67 9.88
N ALA A 116 -22.07 49.99 9.39
CA ALA A 116 -21.69 51.37 9.07
C ALA A 116 -22.65 51.98 8.03
N LEU A 117 -22.92 51.27 6.93
CA LEU A 117 -23.84 51.73 5.90
C LEU A 117 -25.27 51.95 6.45
N ALA A 118 -25.76 51.04 7.31
CA ALA A 118 -27.08 51.17 7.93
C ALA A 118 -27.19 52.44 8.78
N VAL A 119 -26.14 52.76 9.55
CA VAL A 119 -26.08 53.98 10.36
C VAL A 119 -26.03 55.22 9.47
N GLU A 120 -25.20 55.25 8.43
CA GLU A 120 -25.09 56.37 7.48
C GLU A 120 -26.44 56.66 6.80
N VAL A 121 -27.10 55.63 6.27
CA VAL A 121 -28.41 55.75 5.62
C VAL A 121 -29.49 56.18 6.62
N GLY A 122 -29.52 55.58 7.83
CA GLY A 122 -30.46 55.95 8.87
C GLY A 122 -30.33 57.41 9.30
N GLN A 123 -29.09 57.91 9.43
CA GLN A 123 -28.82 59.31 9.73
C GLN A 123 -29.27 60.23 8.59
N ALA A 124 -28.96 59.90 7.34
CA ALA A 124 -29.38 60.70 6.19
C ALA A 124 -30.91 60.82 6.07
N VAL A 125 -31.64 59.75 6.38
CA VAL A 125 -33.11 59.76 6.43
C VAL A 125 -33.61 60.59 7.61
N ALA A 126 -33.01 60.47 8.79
CA ALA A 126 -33.40 61.23 9.98
C ALA A 126 -33.21 62.75 9.82
N THR A 127 -32.17 63.19 9.10
CA THR A 127 -31.90 64.61 8.85
C THR A 127 -32.51 65.15 7.56
N ALA A 128 -33.18 64.31 6.77
CA ALA A 128 -33.63 64.66 5.42
C ALA A 128 -34.54 65.90 5.39
N THR A 129 -35.42 66.07 6.37
CA THR A 129 -36.35 67.22 6.43
C THR A 129 -35.61 68.54 6.71
N VAL A 130 -34.61 68.50 7.60
CA VAL A 130 -33.81 69.67 7.99
C VAL A 130 -32.87 70.09 6.86
N THR A 131 -32.37 69.13 6.09
CA THR A 131 -31.46 69.37 4.96
C THR A 131 -32.19 69.50 3.62
N ALA A 132 -33.51 69.65 3.62
CA ALA A 132 -34.36 69.71 2.41
C ALA A 132 -34.09 68.57 1.39
N GLY A 133 -33.77 67.37 1.89
CA GLY A 133 -33.48 66.18 1.09
C GLY A 133 -32.06 66.07 0.56
N ALA A 134 -31.17 67.02 0.82
CA ALA A 134 -29.79 67.01 0.31
C ALA A 134 -29.00 65.76 0.74
N THR A 135 -29.11 65.32 2.01
CA THR A 135 -28.42 64.13 2.54
C THR A 135 -28.87 62.82 1.87
N LEU A 136 -30.10 62.76 1.35
CA LEU A 136 -30.58 61.57 0.64
C LEU A 136 -29.86 61.36 -0.70
N ALA A 137 -29.34 62.42 -1.31
CA ALA A 137 -28.59 62.34 -2.56
C ALA A 137 -27.21 61.67 -2.39
N GLU A 138 -26.69 61.58 -1.16
CA GLU A 138 -25.40 60.95 -0.85
C GLU A 138 -25.50 59.42 -0.74
N ILE A 139 -26.69 58.89 -0.43
CA ILE A 139 -26.94 57.46 -0.19
C ILE A 139 -26.43 56.55 -1.34
N PRO A 140 -26.69 56.85 -2.63
CA PRO A 140 -26.16 56.03 -3.72
C PRO A 140 -24.62 55.94 -3.72
N GLY A 141 -23.94 57.01 -3.29
CA GLY A 141 -22.49 57.06 -3.15
C GLY A 141 -21.98 56.12 -2.07
N TRP A 142 -22.59 56.14 -0.87
CA TRP A 142 -22.23 55.22 0.22
C TRP A 142 -22.50 53.76 -0.13
N ILE A 143 -23.64 53.45 -0.75
CA ILE A 143 -23.94 52.10 -1.22
C ILE A 143 -22.86 51.61 -2.20
N ALA A 144 -22.46 52.45 -3.15
CA ALA A 144 -21.41 52.10 -4.11
C ALA A 144 -20.06 51.88 -3.43
N LEU A 145 -19.69 52.74 -2.47
CA LEU A 145 -18.45 52.62 -1.71
C LEU A 145 -18.41 51.33 -0.89
N THR A 146 -19.47 51.04 -0.13
CA THR A 146 -19.59 49.83 0.68
C THR A 146 -19.56 48.57 -0.19
N ARG A 147 -20.25 48.58 -1.35
CA ARG A 147 -20.18 47.49 -2.32
C ARG A 147 -18.74 47.22 -2.78
N VAL A 148 -17.95 48.26 -3.05
CA VAL A 148 -16.54 48.12 -3.44
C VAL A 148 -15.70 47.60 -2.28
N ALA A 149 -15.89 48.14 -1.07
CA ALA A 149 -15.17 47.70 0.13
C ALA A 149 -15.42 46.21 0.44
N VAL A 150 -16.68 45.78 0.44
CA VAL A 150 -17.05 44.38 0.68
C VAL A 150 -16.52 43.46 -0.42
N ARG A 151 -16.63 43.86 -1.70
CA ARG A 151 -16.02 43.08 -2.81
C ARG A 151 -14.51 42.92 -2.62
N LYS A 152 -13.82 43.96 -2.15
CA LYS A 152 -12.39 43.89 -1.87
C LYS A 152 -12.09 42.89 -0.75
N LEU A 153 -12.85 42.93 0.36
CA LEU A 153 -12.71 41.97 1.46
C LEU A 153 -12.88 40.52 0.99
N ILE A 154 -13.91 40.25 0.16
CA ILE A 154 -14.15 38.92 -0.41
C ILE A 154 -12.96 38.48 -1.27
N HIS A 155 -12.47 39.34 -2.17
CA HIS A 155 -11.32 39.00 -3.02
C HIS A 155 -10.05 38.74 -2.20
N GLU A 156 -9.77 39.53 -1.17
CA GLU A 156 -8.60 39.34 -0.31
C GLU A 156 -8.69 38.02 0.46
N ALA A 157 -9.86 37.70 1.02
CA ALA A 157 -10.10 36.42 1.69
C ALA A 157 -9.94 35.22 0.74
N MET A 158 -10.52 35.29 -0.47
CA MET A 158 -10.37 34.25 -1.48
C MET A 158 -8.93 34.09 -1.93
N ALA A 159 -8.22 35.20 -2.18
CA ALA A 159 -6.81 35.16 -2.58
C ALA A 159 -5.92 34.51 -1.50
N LEU A 160 -6.20 34.78 -0.22
CA LEU A 160 -5.51 34.15 0.90
C LEU A 160 -5.76 32.64 0.93
N ILE A 161 -7.02 32.22 0.76
CA ILE A 161 -7.40 30.81 0.67
C ILE A 161 -6.68 30.11 -0.48
N GLU A 162 -6.68 30.70 -1.68
CA GLU A 162 -6.07 30.08 -2.86
C GLU A 162 -4.53 29.98 -2.79
N ARG A 163 -3.89 31.02 -2.25
CA ARG A 163 -2.42 31.12 -2.23
C ARG A 163 -1.81 30.29 -1.12
N GLU A 164 -2.39 30.34 0.08
CA GLU A 164 -1.79 29.71 1.26
C GLU A 164 -2.47 28.38 1.58
N ILE A 165 -3.81 28.38 1.67
CA ILE A 165 -4.53 27.21 2.19
C ILE A 165 -4.63 26.12 1.13
N ALA A 166 -5.00 26.46 -0.10
CA ALA A 166 -5.12 25.49 -1.18
C ALA A 166 -3.76 24.88 -1.56
N THR A 167 -2.65 25.62 -1.41
CA THR A 167 -1.31 25.07 -1.66
C THR A 167 -0.91 24.06 -0.59
N LEU A 168 -1.23 24.31 0.68
CA LEU A 168 -1.06 23.33 1.76
C LEU A 168 -1.87 22.05 1.51
N LEU A 169 -3.15 22.19 1.13
CA LEU A 169 -4.01 21.05 0.81
C LEU A 169 -3.47 20.23 -0.38
N ARG A 170 -3.03 20.89 -1.45
CA ARG A 170 -2.41 20.20 -2.60
C ARG A 170 -1.13 19.46 -2.20
N LYS A 171 -0.30 20.05 -1.33
CA LYS A 171 0.92 19.41 -0.84
C LYS A 171 0.60 18.19 0.02
N ALA A 172 -0.42 18.28 0.88
CA ALA A 172 -0.90 17.15 1.67
C ALA A 172 -1.44 16.03 0.78
N ALA A 173 -2.25 16.35 -0.24
CA ALA A 173 -2.75 15.38 -1.20
C ALA A 173 -1.62 14.63 -1.93
N LYS A 174 -0.57 15.34 -2.36
CA LYS A 174 0.62 14.72 -2.99
C LYS A 174 1.37 13.78 -2.04
N MET A 175 1.44 14.09 -0.74
CA MET A 175 2.05 13.18 0.24
C MET A 175 1.19 11.92 0.45
N MET A 176 -0.13 12.06 0.52
CA MET A 176 -1.02 10.89 0.63
C MET A 176 -1.03 10.03 -0.63
N GLU A 177 -0.92 10.61 -1.82
CA GLU A 177 -0.80 9.84 -3.07
C GLU A 177 0.45 8.95 -3.06
N LYS A 178 1.58 9.49 -2.62
CA LYS A 178 2.81 8.72 -2.44
C LYS A 178 2.69 7.66 -1.35
N ALA A 179 1.98 7.96 -0.27
CA ALA A 179 1.79 7.03 0.84
C ALA A 179 0.68 6.00 0.61
N GLY A 180 -0.16 6.18 -0.41
CA GLY A 180 -1.34 5.37 -0.76
C GLY A 180 -1.02 3.97 -1.33
N ALA A 181 -0.39 3.12 -0.51
CA ALA A 181 -0.60 1.69 -0.26
C ALA A 181 -1.04 0.66 -1.33
N ARG A 182 -1.70 0.96 -2.45
CA ARG A 182 -2.14 -0.09 -3.41
C ARG A 182 -0.99 -0.61 -4.27
N THR A 183 -0.20 0.31 -4.83
CA THR A 183 0.97 -0.03 -5.65
C THR A 183 2.09 -0.66 -4.81
N LEU A 184 2.17 -0.32 -3.52
CA LEU A 184 3.15 -0.84 -2.57
C LEU A 184 2.75 -2.21 -2.03
N ALA A 185 1.50 -2.45 -1.61
CA ALA A 185 1.09 -3.78 -1.17
C ALA A 185 1.19 -4.81 -2.32
N GLU A 186 0.79 -4.43 -3.53
CA GLU A 186 0.87 -5.29 -4.71
C GLU A 186 2.32 -5.52 -5.16
N LYS A 187 3.16 -4.48 -5.21
CA LYS A 187 4.60 -4.65 -5.50
C LYS A 187 5.37 -5.33 -4.37
N THR A 188 4.97 -5.20 -3.11
CA THR A 188 5.65 -5.80 -1.95
C THR A 188 5.29 -7.26 -1.78
N VAL A 189 4.03 -7.67 -2.02
CA VAL A 189 3.65 -9.10 -2.07
C VAL A 189 4.37 -9.80 -3.23
N VAL A 190 4.40 -9.17 -4.41
CA VAL A 190 5.12 -9.72 -5.58
C VAL A 190 6.64 -9.73 -5.35
N ARG A 191 7.22 -8.70 -4.73
CA ARG A 191 8.66 -8.66 -4.41
C ARG A 191 9.01 -9.66 -3.31
N GLY A 192 8.19 -9.79 -2.28
CA GLY A 192 8.31 -10.75 -1.18
C GLY A 192 8.29 -12.20 -1.67
N GLN A 193 7.34 -12.56 -2.54
CA GLN A 193 7.29 -13.86 -3.21
C GLN A 193 8.50 -14.08 -4.13
N ARG A 194 8.97 -13.05 -4.85
CA ARG A 194 10.20 -13.15 -5.68
C ARG A 194 11.46 -13.36 -4.83
N THR A 195 11.56 -12.77 -3.64
CA THR A 195 12.65 -13.04 -2.70
C THR A 195 12.57 -14.44 -2.10
N ALA A 196 11.38 -14.90 -1.70
CA ALA A 196 11.18 -16.25 -1.16
C ALA A 196 11.51 -17.32 -2.21
N PHE A 197 10.98 -17.19 -3.44
CA PHE A 197 11.30 -18.09 -4.54
C PHE A 197 12.80 -18.09 -4.85
N ARG A 198 13.46 -16.92 -4.91
CA ARG A 198 14.90 -16.86 -5.14
C ARG A 198 15.71 -17.50 -4.00
N GLY A 199 15.27 -17.34 -2.75
CA GLY A 199 15.85 -18.00 -1.58
C GLY A 199 15.74 -19.52 -1.69
N LEU A 200 14.54 -20.03 -1.96
CA LEU A 200 14.30 -21.46 -2.19
C LEU A 200 15.13 -21.99 -3.35
N MET A 201 15.23 -21.28 -4.47
CA MET A 201 16.08 -21.69 -5.59
C MET A 201 17.57 -21.73 -5.20
N HIS A 202 18.06 -20.79 -4.39
CA HIS A 202 19.42 -20.85 -3.85
C HIS A 202 19.62 -22.05 -2.91
N GLU A 203 18.62 -22.37 -2.10
CA GLU A 203 18.65 -23.56 -1.24
C GLU A 203 18.61 -24.86 -2.07
N VAL A 204 17.84 -24.89 -3.16
CA VAL A 204 17.82 -26.02 -4.10
C VAL A 204 19.21 -26.27 -4.65
N GLU A 205 19.97 -25.23 -5.02
CA GLU A 205 21.33 -25.39 -5.55
C GLU A 205 22.32 -25.97 -4.53
N ASN A 206 22.06 -25.76 -3.23
CA ASN A 206 22.93 -26.21 -2.14
C ASN A 206 22.42 -27.48 -1.44
N ALA A 207 21.23 -27.97 -1.78
CA ALA A 207 20.63 -29.13 -1.14
C ALA A 207 21.42 -30.43 -1.43
N ASP A 208 21.60 -31.26 -0.41
CA ASP A 208 22.17 -32.59 -0.60
C ASP A 208 21.11 -33.56 -1.15
N VAL A 209 21.15 -33.76 -2.46
CA VAL A 209 20.25 -34.64 -3.21
C VAL A 209 21.03 -35.80 -3.83
N ARG A 210 22.11 -36.24 -3.20
CA ARG A 210 22.89 -37.36 -3.75
C ARG A 210 22.23 -38.69 -3.42
N SER A 211 22.19 -39.59 -4.40
CA SER A 211 21.84 -40.99 -4.21
C SER A 211 23.10 -41.84 -4.05
N PRO A 212 23.01 -43.03 -3.41
CA PRO A 212 24.04 -44.06 -3.51
C PRO A 212 24.27 -44.49 -4.97
N LEU A 213 25.41 -45.13 -5.23
CA LEU A 213 25.72 -45.75 -6.52
C LEU A 213 24.67 -46.83 -6.85
N HIS A 214 24.11 -46.80 -8.07
CA HIS A 214 22.98 -47.65 -8.49
C HIS A 214 21.68 -47.46 -7.66
N GLY A 215 21.60 -46.40 -6.85
CA GLY A 215 20.55 -46.22 -5.86
C GLY A 215 19.45 -45.23 -6.25
N ALA A 216 19.58 -44.53 -7.38
CA ALA A 216 18.67 -43.46 -7.75
C ALA A 216 17.32 -43.99 -8.27
N ASN A 217 16.25 -43.77 -7.51
CA ASN A 217 14.89 -44.12 -7.93
C ASN A 217 14.03 -42.87 -8.18
N PHE A 218 13.23 -42.92 -9.25
CA PHE A 218 12.31 -41.89 -9.73
C PHE A 218 10.91 -42.47 -9.89
N TYR A 219 9.90 -41.62 -9.98
CA TYR A 219 8.53 -42.05 -10.20
C TYR A 219 7.70 -41.01 -10.95
N SER A 220 6.72 -41.46 -11.73
CA SER A 220 5.78 -40.55 -12.41
C SER A 220 4.44 -41.22 -12.67
N GLY A 221 3.38 -40.40 -12.64
CA GLY A 221 2.01 -40.84 -12.90
C GLY A 221 1.30 -41.41 -11.67
N LEU A 222 0.37 -42.33 -11.93
CA LEU A 222 -0.58 -42.86 -10.94
C LEU A 222 -0.54 -44.38 -10.97
N GLN A 223 -0.87 -45.02 -9.85
CA GLN A 223 -1.16 -46.45 -9.78
C GLN A 223 -2.63 -46.71 -10.18
N PRO A 224 -3.01 -47.96 -10.51
CA PRO A 224 -4.42 -48.34 -10.63
C PRO A 224 -5.21 -47.90 -9.40
N GLY A 225 -6.35 -47.25 -9.62
CA GLY A 225 -7.16 -46.68 -8.53
C GLY A 225 -6.77 -45.25 -8.11
N GLY A 226 -5.80 -44.61 -8.77
CA GLY A 226 -5.51 -43.18 -8.64
C GLY A 226 -4.53 -42.79 -7.53
N GLU A 227 -3.92 -43.75 -6.83
CA GLU A 227 -2.85 -43.48 -5.86
C GLU A 227 -1.60 -42.93 -6.58
N LYS A 228 -0.85 -42.03 -5.93
CA LYS A 228 0.39 -41.49 -6.51
C LYS A 228 1.43 -42.59 -6.69
N MET A 229 2.15 -42.57 -7.82
CA MET A 229 3.24 -43.53 -8.08
C MET A 229 4.36 -43.49 -7.02
N ARG A 230 4.51 -42.37 -6.30
CA ARG A 230 5.41 -42.22 -5.14
C ARG A 230 5.25 -43.37 -4.14
N ALA A 231 4.01 -43.73 -3.79
CA ALA A 231 3.74 -44.74 -2.76
C ALA A 231 4.16 -46.15 -3.19
N TYR A 232 4.19 -46.43 -4.50
CA TYR A 232 4.76 -47.66 -5.04
C TYR A 232 6.29 -47.61 -5.02
N ALA A 233 6.88 -46.53 -5.54
CA ALA A 233 8.33 -46.37 -5.66
C ALA A 233 9.04 -46.41 -4.30
N GLU A 234 8.48 -45.75 -3.28
CA GLU A 234 9.05 -45.74 -1.93
C GLU A 234 9.03 -47.13 -1.26
N LYS A 235 8.17 -48.07 -1.70
CA LYS A 235 8.19 -49.47 -1.23
C LYS A 235 9.30 -50.30 -1.88
N GLN A 236 9.86 -49.86 -3.01
CA GLN A 236 10.93 -50.56 -3.72
C GLN A 236 12.32 -50.20 -3.21
N VAL A 237 12.41 -49.23 -2.31
CA VAL A 237 13.67 -48.66 -1.83
C VAL A 237 13.79 -48.81 -0.32
N ASN A 238 15.03 -48.86 0.17
CA ASN A 238 15.31 -49.05 1.60
C ASN A 238 15.86 -47.79 2.29
N GLY A 239 16.02 -46.68 1.56
CA GLY A 239 16.54 -45.42 2.06
C GLY A 239 18.05 -45.39 2.35
N THR A 240 18.74 -46.52 2.20
CA THR A 240 20.17 -46.67 2.52
C THR A 240 21.02 -46.91 1.28
N THR A 241 20.67 -47.92 0.48
CA THR A 241 21.37 -48.28 -0.77
C THR A 241 20.59 -47.88 -2.01
N SER A 242 19.28 -47.67 -1.87
CA SER A 242 18.40 -47.13 -2.90
C SER A 242 17.39 -46.20 -2.24
N LEU A 243 17.01 -45.12 -2.92
CA LEU A 243 16.14 -44.09 -2.37
C LEU A 243 15.43 -43.29 -3.47
N THR A 244 14.35 -42.59 -3.11
CA THR A 244 13.74 -41.54 -3.93
C THR A 244 14.27 -40.16 -3.52
N LEU A 245 14.00 -39.12 -4.32
CA LEU A 245 14.44 -37.76 -4.04
C LEU A 245 14.08 -37.32 -2.61
N GLU A 246 12.84 -37.56 -2.18
CA GLU A 246 12.31 -37.11 -0.89
C GLU A 246 12.94 -37.82 0.31
N MET A 247 13.66 -38.92 0.08
CA MET A 247 14.42 -39.62 1.11
C MET A 247 15.86 -39.09 1.25
N THR A 248 16.33 -38.23 0.34
CA THR A 248 17.60 -37.52 0.52
C THR A 248 17.47 -36.44 1.60
N PRO A 249 18.57 -36.02 2.28
CA PRO A 249 18.50 -34.93 3.25
C PRO A 249 17.93 -33.64 2.67
N GLY A 250 18.31 -33.31 1.43
CA GLY A 250 17.81 -32.16 0.69
C GLY A 250 16.33 -32.31 0.31
N GLY A 251 15.96 -33.41 -0.33
CA GLY A 251 14.58 -33.66 -0.74
C GLY A 251 13.61 -33.72 0.43
N LYS A 252 13.99 -34.37 1.53
CA LYS A 252 13.19 -34.42 2.76
C LYS A 252 12.90 -33.01 3.29
N ARG A 253 13.92 -32.15 3.32
CA ARG A 253 13.78 -30.77 3.79
C ARG A 253 12.75 -30.00 2.96
N PHE A 254 12.73 -30.17 1.63
CA PHE A 254 11.73 -29.54 0.76
C PHE A 254 10.34 -30.20 0.85
N ASP A 255 10.27 -31.52 1.06
CA ASP A 255 9.01 -32.25 1.31
C ASP A 255 8.33 -31.80 2.61
N ASP A 256 9.12 -31.47 3.64
CA ASP A 256 8.66 -30.95 4.92
C ASP A 256 8.15 -29.49 4.82
N MET A 257 8.56 -28.72 3.81
CA MET A 257 8.10 -27.34 3.61
C MET A 257 6.66 -27.22 3.07
N LYS A 258 6.07 -28.31 2.57
CA LYS A 258 4.69 -28.35 2.06
C LYS A 258 4.34 -27.19 1.13
N LEU A 259 5.19 -26.93 0.13
CA LEU A 259 5.12 -25.74 -0.74
C LEU A 259 3.81 -25.59 -1.57
N PHE A 260 2.96 -26.61 -1.61
CA PHE A 260 1.66 -26.56 -2.29
C PHE A 260 0.47 -26.34 -1.33
N GLU A 261 0.69 -26.31 -0.02
CA GLU A 261 -0.36 -26.12 0.98
C GLU A 261 -0.66 -24.64 1.26
N SER A 262 -1.82 -24.39 1.88
CA SER A 262 -2.24 -23.05 2.33
C SER A 262 -1.29 -22.54 3.42
N GLY A 263 -0.41 -21.61 3.05
CA GLY A 263 0.66 -21.10 3.93
C GLY A 263 2.04 -21.07 3.27
N SER A 264 2.19 -21.64 2.07
CA SER A 264 3.43 -21.60 1.30
C SER A 264 3.90 -20.16 1.01
N PRO A 265 5.21 -19.85 1.14
CA PRO A 265 5.76 -18.53 0.83
C PRO A 265 5.84 -18.27 -0.70
N VAL A 266 5.49 -19.25 -1.51
CA VAL A 266 5.48 -19.20 -2.98
C VAL A 266 4.15 -19.69 -3.54
N ASN A 267 3.82 -19.30 -4.77
CA ASN A 267 2.63 -19.81 -5.45
C ASN A 267 2.87 -21.22 -6.04
N GLY A 268 1.81 -21.86 -6.56
CA GLY A 268 1.87 -23.22 -7.09
C GLY A 268 2.85 -23.41 -8.26
N ASP A 269 2.95 -22.44 -9.17
CA ASP A 269 3.89 -22.50 -10.30
C ASP A 269 5.34 -22.42 -9.81
N GLN A 270 5.62 -21.51 -8.87
CA GLN A 270 6.93 -21.38 -8.24
C GLN A 270 7.31 -22.61 -7.43
N ALA A 271 6.38 -23.19 -6.67
CA ALA A 271 6.59 -24.46 -5.98
C ALA A 271 6.94 -25.58 -6.97
N MET A 272 6.24 -25.65 -8.10
CA MET A 272 6.54 -26.59 -9.18
C MET A 272 7.93 -26.37 -9.77
N ASP A 273 8.37 -25.12 -9.97
CA ASP A 273 9.71 -24.82 -10.47
C ASP A 273 10.83 -25.20 -9.48
N VAL A 274 10.60 -25.00 -8.17
CA VAL A 274 11.50 -25.48 -7.10
C VAL A 274 11.67 -26.98 -7.19
N TRP A 275 10.56 -27.73 -7.25
CA TRP A 275 10.59 -29.19 -7.35
C TRP A 275 11.23 -29.69 -8.65
N LYS A 276 10.92 -29.07 -9.80
CA LYS A 276 11.55 -29.39 -11.08
C LYS A 276 13.07 -29.27 -11.04
N ARG A 277 13.60 -28.19 -10.45
CA ARG A 277 15.04 -27.98 -10.35
C ARG A 277 15.69 -28.95 -9.35
N LEU A 278 15.02 -29.22 -8.22
CA LEU A 278 15.51 -30.17 -7.23
C LEU A 278 15.58 -31.61 -7.80
N SER A 279 14.54 -32.04 -8.52
CA SER A 279 14.49 -33.29 -9.29
C SER A 279 15.59 -33.37 -10.36
N GLU A 280 15.82 -32.29 -11.10
CA GLU A 280 16.90 -32.23 -12.09
C GLU A 280 18.27 -32.41 -11.42
N ARG A 281 18.53 -31.75 -10.28
CA ARG A 281 19.78 -31.92 -9.52
C ARG A 281 19.95 -33.34 -9.00
N TYR A 282 18.87 -33.97 -8.55
CA TYR A 282 18.87 -35.37 -8.14
C TYR A 282 19.32 -36.30 -9.28
N ALA A 283 18.76 -36.11 -10.48
CA ALA A 283 19.19 -36.81 -11.70
C ALA A 283 20.65 -36.51 -12.11
N GLN A 284 21.09 -35.26 -11.97
CA GLN A 284 22.48 -34.85 -12.26
C GLN A 284 23.50 -35.45 -11.29
N ASN A 285 23.11 -35.76 -10.06
CA ASN A 285 23.97 -36.36 -9.03
C ASN A 285 23.88 -37.90 -8.97
N ALA A 286 22.97 -38.50 -9.73
CA ALA A 286 22.85 -39.95 -9.80
C ALA A 286 24.06 -40.58 -10.52
N SER A 287 24.35 -41.84 -10.21
CA SER A 287 25.47 -42.58 -10.77
C SER A 287 25.17 -44.07 -10.87
N GLY A 288 25.75 -44.74 -11.86
CA GLY A 288 25.48 -46.14 -12.15
C GLY A 288 24.12 -46.34 -12.81
N GLU A 289 23.27 -47.17 -12.19
CA GLU A 289 21.92 -47.44 -12.70
C GLU A 289 20.90 -46.54 -12.02
N ALA A 290 20.01 -45.95 -12.82
CA ALA A 290 18.85 -45.21 -12.34
C ALA A 290 17.58 -45.97 -12.74
N THR A 291 16.60 -46.03 -11.83
CA THR A 291 15.32 -46.71 -12.06
C THR A 291 14.17 -45.74 -11.93
N ALA A 292 13.23 -45.77 -12.85
CA ALA A 292 12.01 -44.98 -12.82
C ALA A 292 10.78 -45.89 -12.90
N TRP A 293 9.87 -45.69 -11.96
CA TRP A 293 8.59 -46.38 -11.90
C TRP A 293 7.51 -45.49 -12.50
N THR A 294 6.94 -45.87 -13.63
CA THR A 294 6.01 -45.02 -14.39
C THR A 294 4.76 -45.77 -14.81
N HIS A 295 3.58 -45.22 -14.55
CA HIS A 295 2.31 -45.72 -15.07
C HIS A 295 1.38 -44.53 -15.33
N GLU A 296 0.78 -44.47 -16.53
CA GLU A 296 -0.01 -43.32 -16.99
C GLU A 296 0.68 -41.95 -16.81
N ALA A 297 2.01 -41.92 -16.94
CA ALA A 297 2.79 -40.70 -16.82
C ALA A 297 2.57 -39.80 -18.04
N TRP A 298 1.96 -38.65 -17.83
CA TRP A 298 1.78 -37.66 -18.91
C TRP A 298 3.12 -37.07 -19.38
N SER A 299 3.20 -36.69 -20.65
CA SER A 299 4.43 -36.21 -21.31
C SER A 299 5.00 -34.90 -20.73
N GLY A 300 4.17 -34.11 -20.04
CA GLY A 300 4.58 -32.89 -19.34
C GLY A 300 5.12 -33.12 -17.92
N SER A 301 5.22 -34.37 -17.45
CA SER A 301 5.68 -34.70 -16.09
C SER A 301 7.14 -34.30 -15.85
N VAL A 302 7.50 -34.12 -14.57
CA VAL A 302 8.87 -33.81 -14.15
C VAL A 302 9.85 -34.88 -14.63
N TRP A 303 9.44 -36.16 -14.62
CA TRP A 303 10.19 -37.26 -15.20
C TRP A 303 10.60 -37.01 -16.65
N TYR A 304 9.64 -36.77 -17.54
CA TYR A 304 9.94 -36.59 -18.97
C TYR A 304 10.57 -35.24 -19.31
N THR A 305 10.29 -34.19 -18.54
CA THR A 305 10.72 -32.83 -18.86
C THR A 305 12.02 -32.39 -18.16
N ARG A 306 12.42 -33.07 -17.09
CA ARG A 306 13.60 -32.69 -16.28
C ARG A 306 14.51 -33.89 -15.98
N GLU A 307 13.98 -34.93 -15.35
CA GLU A 307 14.80 -36.00 -14.77
C GLU A 307 15.41 -36.91 -15.85
N LYS A 308 14.59 -37.45 -16.76
CA LYS A 308 15.05 -38.33 -17.83
C LYS A 308 16.04 -37.64 -18.78
N PRO A 309 15.80 -36.40 -19.25
CA PRO A 309 16.81 -35.67 -20.02
C PRO A 309 18.12 -35.45 -19.25
N ALA A 310 18.05 -35.11 -17.96
CA ALA A 310 19.24 -34.92 -17.13
C ALA A 310 20.04 -36.21 -16.94
N LEU A 311 19.37 -37.35 -16.76
CA LEU A 311 20.02 -38.68 -16.70
C LEU A 311 20.68 -39.04 -18.03
N GLN A 312 20.06 -38.74 -19.17
CA GLN A 312 20.57 -39.07 -20.52
C GLN A 312 21.89 -38.36 -20.85
N VAL A 313 22.13 -37.18 -20.27
CA VAL A 313 23.35 -36.40 -20.49
C VAL A 313 24.35 -36.51 -19.33
N ASN A 314 24.02 -37.25 -18.26
CA ASN A 314 24.88 -37.44 -17.11
C ASN A 314 25.93 -38.54 -17.41
N PRO A 315 27.24 -38.22 -17.47
CA PRO A 315 28.28 -39.17 -17.84
C PRO A 315 28.50 -40.28 -16.79
N ASN A 316 27.96 -40.12 -15.58
CA ASN A 316 28.07 -41.12 -14.51
C ASN A 316 26.94 -42.17 -14.57
N ILE A 317 25.95 -42.00 -15.46
CA ILE A 317 24.87 -42.96 -15.65
C ILE A 317 25.29 -44.02 -16.67
N THR A 318 25.15 -45.29 -16.29
CA THR A 318 25.43 -46.44 -17.15
C THR A 318 24.16 -47.05 -17.74
N LYS A 319 23.01 -46.89 -17.06
CA LYS A 319 21.72 -47.42 -17.51
C LYS A 319 20.55 -46.65 -16.89
N ILE A 320 19.49 -46.46 -17.67
CA ILE A 320 18.20 -45.93 -17.22
C ILE A 320 17.15 -47.03 -17.41
N ASN A 321 16.59 -47.53 -16.31
CA ASN A 321 15.53 -48.54 -16.30
C ASN A 321 14.19 -47.82 -16.10
N GLU A 322 13.36 -47.73 -17.14
CA GLU A 322 11.98 -47.22 -17.02
C GLU A 322 11.02 -48.42 -17.02
N ILE A 323 10.29 -48.58 -15.93
CA ILE A 323 9.49 -49.78 -15.65
C ILE A 323 8.04 -49.36 -15.39
N ASP A 324 7.11 -49.94 -16.15
CA ASP A 324 5.69 -49.91 -15.82
C ASP A 324 5.33 -51.18 -15.04
N PRO A 325 5.05 -51.08 -13.74
CA PRO A 325 4.67 -52.22 -12.92
C PRO A 325 3.19 -52.65 -13.13
N PHE A 326 2.42 -51.89 -13.92
CA PHE A 326 1.00 -52.13 -14.20
C PHE A 326 0.69 -52.05 -15.70
N PRO A 327 1.29 -52.92 -16.54
CA PRO A 327 1.18 -52.84 -18.00
C PRO A 327 -0.19 -53.17 -18.59
#